data_AF-A0A0K0CXI4-F1
#
_entry.id   AF-A0A0K0CXI4-F1
#
_cell.length_a   1.000
_cell.length_b   1.000
_cell.length_c   1.000
_cell.angle_alpha   90.00
_cell.angle_beta   90.00
_cell.angle_gamma   90.00
#
_symmetry.space_group_name_H-M   'P 1'
#
loop_
_entity.id
_entity.type
_entity.pdbx_description
1 polymer ?
#
loop_
_entity_poly.entity_id
_entity_poly.type
_entity_poly.pdbx_seq_one_letter_code
_entity_poly.pdbx_strand_id
1 'polypeptide(L)'
;MRGTSTKIEIAKRRSEKVPETWGVDKSGRVSTNPEAILDGGGLLPLGGSEVTGGYKGYGLGALVEIFCGILAGSHWGPHIRKWMSASTEADLGQCFIAIDPQAFAPGFHERMQDFINTMRNLPPVSVV
;
A
#
# COMPACT_ATOMS: atom_id res chain seq x y z
N MET A 1 -8.54 8.95 3.00
CA MET A 1 -7.95 7.83 2.22
C MET A 1 -8.29 6.53 2.95
N ARG A 2 -9.00 5.57 2.33
CA ARG A 2 -9.37 4.29 2.98
C ARG A 2 -8.29 3.23 2.69
N GLY A 3 -7.34 3.04 3.59
CA GLY A 3 -6.28 2.03 3.47
C GLY A 3 -6.70 0.63 3.99
N THR A 4 -5.82 -0.36 3.86
CA THR A 4 -6.05 -1.74 4.37
C THR A 4 -6.35 -1.77 5.87
N SER A 5 -5.69 -0.93 6.69
CA SER A 5 -6.00 -0.80 8.12
C SER A 5 -7.48 -0.48 8.38
N THR A 6 -8.07 0.43 7.59
CA THR A 6 -9.50 0.77 7.69
C THR A 6 -10.39 -0.43 7.33
N LYS A 7 -9.98 -1.27 6.36
CA LYS A 7 -10.74 -2.49 6.03
C LYS A 7 -10.71 -3.49 7.19
N ILE A 8 -9.57 -3.65 7.87
CA ILE A 8 -9.45 -4.52 9.05
C ILE A 8 -10.26 -3.97 10.23
N GLU A 9 -10.24 -2.66 10.47
CA GLU A 9 -11.08 -2.01 11.49
C GLU A 9 -12.58 -2.23 11.23
N ILE A 10 -13.01 -2.16 9.96
CA ILE A 10 -14.40 -2.45 9.58
C ILE A 10 -14.73 -3.92 9.84
N ALA A 11 -13.86 -4.86 9.45
CA ALA A 11 -14.06 -6.28 9.71
C ALA A 11 -14.16 -6.56 11.22
N LYS A 12 -13.30 -5.93 12.05
CA LYS A 12 -13.38 -6.00 13.51
C LYS A 12 -14.74 -5.53 14.03
N ARG A 13 -15.22 -4.36 13.56
CA ARG A 13 -16.53 -3.80 13.98
C ARG A 13 -17.71 -4.69 13.57
N ARG A 14 -17.55 -5.50 12.52
CA ARG A 14 -18.55 -6.45 12.03
C ARG A 14 -18.39 -7.86 12.59
N SER A 15 -17.38 -8.10 13.42
CA SER A 15 -17.01 -9.45 13.90
C SER A 15 -16.75 -10.44 12.76
N GLU A 16 -16.20 -9.95 11.63
CA GLU A 16 -15.86 -10.73 10.45
C GLU A 16 -14.37 -11.10 10.44
N LYS A 17 -14.05 -12.30 9.94
CA LYS A 17 -12.67 -12.69 9.64
C LYS A 17 -12.15 -11.94 8.41
N VAL A 18 -10.86 -11.65 8.38
CA VAL A 18 -10.17 -11.10 7.21
C VAL A 18 -9.40 -12.18 6.45
N PRO A 19 -9.10 -11.99 5.15
CA PRO A 19 -8.23 -12.89 4.41
C PRO A 19 -6.84 -13.01 5.04
N GLU A 20 -6.24 -14.19 4.93
CA GLU A 20 -4.89 -14.50 5.43
C GLU A 20 -3.78 -13.68 4.74
N THR A 21 -4.10 -13.02 3.63
CA THR A 21 -3.16 -12.20 2.87
C THR A 21 -3.03 -10.77 3.39
N TRP A 22 -3.79 -10.38 4.43
CA TRP A 22 -3.85 -8.98 4.87
C TRP A 22 -2.87 -8.64 6.00
N GLY A 23 -2.52 -9.58 6.88
CA GLY A 23 -1.69 -9.26 8.02
C GLY A 23 -1.29 -10.44 8.90
N VAL A 24 -0.47 -10.09 9.89
CA VAL A 24 0.11 -11.00 10.88
C VAL A 24 -0.20 -10.53 12.30
N ASP A 25 -0.19 -11.45 13.25
CA ASP A 25 -0.25 -11.13 14.67
C ASP A 25 1.10 -10.61 15.21
N LYS A 26 1.13 -10.28 16.50
CA LYS A 26 2.34 -9.80 17.21
C LYS A 26 3.53 -10.75 17.19
N SER A 27 3.32 -12.03 16.87
CA SER A 27 4.39 -13.03 16.72
C SER A 27 4.88 -13.17 15.27
N GLY A 28 4.32 -12.37 14.36
CA GLY A 28 4.63 -12.42 12.93
C GLY A 28 3.95 -13.55 12.20
N ARG A 29 2.97 -14.25 12.81
CA ARG A 29 2.23 -15.34 12.17
C ARG A 29 1.00 -14.79 11.47
N VAL A 30 0.72 -15.32 10.28
CA VAL A 30 -0.48 -14.96 9.51
C VAL A 30 -1.74 -15.15 10.34
N SER A 31 -2.63 -14.16 10.30
CA SER A 31 -3.87 -14.17 11.08
C SER A 31 -5.06 -13.76 10.23
N THR A 32 -6.20 -14.39 10.49
CA THR A 32 -7.52 -14.00 9.94
C THR A 32 -8.37 -13.27 10.97
N ASN A 33 -7.88 -13.13 12.21
CA ASN A 33 -8.54 -12.38 13.27
C ASN A 33 -8.12 -10.89 13.18
N PRO A 34 -9.04 -9.97 12.86
CA PRO A 34 -8.71 -8.56 12.71
C PRO A 34 -8.20 -7.92 14.01
N GLU A 35 -8.64 -8.41 15.18
CA GLU A 35 -8.16 -7.91 16.47
C GLU A 35 -6.69 -8.27 16.71
N ALA A 36 -6.29 -9.50 16.40
CA ALA A 36 -4.91 -9.94 16.55
C ALA A 36 -3.94 -9.19 15.63
N ILE A 37 -4.41 -8.73 14.47
CA ILE A 37 -3.61 -7.91 13.54
C ILE A 37 -3.47 -6.48 14.07
N LEU A 38 -4.54 -5.89 14.61
CA LEU A 38 -4.54 -4.52 15.12
C LEU A 38 -3.82 -4.38 16.47
N ASP A 39 -3.83 -5.43 17.30
CA ASP A 39 -3.19 -5.44 18.62
C ASP A 39 -1.74 -5.95 18.57
N GLY A 40 -0.85 -5.05 18.15
CA GLY A 40 0.60 -5.31 18.10
C GLY A 40 1.07 -6.18 16.94
N GLY A 41 0.18 -6.55 16.02
CA GLY A 41 0.51 -7.18 14.76
C GLY A 41 0.96 -6.20 13.68
N GLY A 42 0.90 -6.64 12.42
CA GLY A 42 1.34 -5.85 11.27
C GLY A 42 0.61 -6.20 9.98
N LEU A 43 0.60 -5.27 9.03
CA LEU A 43 0.07 -5.52 7.69
C LEU A 43 1.14 -6.15 6.81
N LEU A 44 0.72 -7.08 5.95
CA LEU A 44 1.59 -7.56 4.88
C LEU A 44 1.71 -6.51 3.77
N PRO A 45 2.89 -6.38 3.13
CA PRO A 45 3.04 -5.54 1.95
C PRO A 45 2.24 -6.10 0.76
N LEU A 46 2.09 -5.29 -0.29
CA LEU A 46 1.58 -5.79 -1.57
C LEU A 46 2.42 -6.99 -2.03
N GLY A 47 1.75 -8.08 -2.43
CA GLY A 47 2.42 -9.34 -2.74
C GLY A 47 2.57 -10.26 -1.53
N GLY A 48 2.05 -9.92 -0.36
CA GLY A 48 1.90 -10.86 0.76
C GLY A 48 3.23 -11.30 1.37
N SER A 49 3.45 -12.61 1.47
CA SER A 49 4.70 -13.20 1.96
C SER A 49 5.80 -13.17 0.90
N GLU A 50 7.02 -13.58 1.26
CA GLU A 50 8.13 -13.66 0.32
C GLU A 50 7.83 -14.56 -0.89
N VAL A 51 7.19 -15.70 -0.66
CA VAL A 51 6.81 -16.68 -1.70
C VAL A 51 5.87 -16.07 -2.74
N THR A 52 4.99 -15.15 -2.32
CA THR A 52 4.03 -14.47 -3.20
C THR A 52 4.57 -13.12 -3.73
N GLY A 53 5.84 -12.80 -3.47
CA GLY A 53 6.51 -11.61 -3.99
C GLY A 53 6.39 -10.37 -3.11
N GLY A 54 6.10 -10.52 -1.81
CA GLY A 54 5.93 -9.43 -0.86
C GLY A 54 7.12 -8.48 -0.74
N TYR A 55 8.34 -8.96 -1.00
CA TYR A 55 9.54 -8.12 -1.05
C TYR A 55 9.47 -7.00 -2.11
N LYS A 56 8.69 -7.18 -3.18
CA LYS A 56 8.44 -6.13 -4.18
C LYS A 56 7.57 -5.02 -3.62
N GLY A 57 6.47 -5.37 -2.93
CA GLY A 57 5.61 -4.41 -2.26
C GLY A 57 6.30 -3.70 -1.10
N TYR A 58 7.17 -4.40 -0.38
CA TYR A 58 8.05 -3.80 0.63
C TYR A 58 8.97 -2.74 0.00
N GLY A 59 9.64 -3.07 -1.12
CA GLY A 59 10.48 -2.12 -1.85
C GLY A 59 9.69 -0.90 -2.36
N LEU A 60 8.47 -1.09 -2.86
CA LEU A 60 7.59 0.02 -3.23
C LEU A 60 7.19 0.89 -2.02
N GLY A 61 6.92 0.28 -0.87
CA GLY A 61 6.68 1.02 0.37
C GLY A 61 7.90 1.83 0.83
N ALA A 62 9.10 1.25 0.74
CA ALA A 62 10.34 1.94 1.05
C ALA A 62 10.60 3.13 0.12
N LEU A 63 10.28 3.01 -1.18
CA LEU A 63 10.38 4.13 -2.13
C LEU A 63 9.48 5.31 -1.71
N VAL A 64 8.25 5.03 -1.25
CA VAL A 64 7.34 6.05 -0.73
C VAL A 64 7.93 6.70 0.53
N GLU A 65 8.50 5.91 1.45
CA GLU A 65 9.12 6.43 2.67
C GLU A 65 10.32 7.34 2.39
N ILE A 66 11.14 6.98 1.40
CA ILE A 66 12.28 7.79 0.97
C ILE A 66 11.81 9.13 0.40
N PHE A 67 10.80 9.15 -0.47
CA PHE A 67 10.34 10.39 -1.07
C PHE A 67 9.53 11.28 -0.12
N CYS A 68 8.65 10.68 0.68
CA CYS A 68 7.71 11.43 1.52
C CYS A 68 8.22 11.67 2.94
N GLY A 69 9.09 10.82 3.48
CA GLY A 69 9.72 11.03 4.79
C GLY A 69 11.08 11.69 4.61
N ILE A 70 12.05 10.89 4.15
CA ILE A 70 13.47 11.28 4.14
C ILE A 70 13.73 12.52 3.29
N LEU A 71 13.31 12.52 2.01
CA LEU A 71 13.58 13.62 1.08
C LEU A 71 12.81 14.89 1.43
N ALA A 72 11.60 14.74 1.98
CA ALA A 72 10.79 15.87 2.42
C ALA A 72 11.30 16.50 3.74
N GLY A 73 12.22 15.83 4.45
CA GLY A 73 12.70 16.27 5.77
C GLY A 73 11.72 16.00 6.91
N SER A 74 10.78 15.07 6.71
CA SER A 74 9.74 14.70 7.67
C SER A 74 10.07 13.41 8.42
N HIS A 75 9.31 13.11 9.47
CA HIS A 75 9.37 11.83 10.15
C HIS A 75 9.03 10.64 9.24
N TRP A 76 9.59 9.48 9.60
CA TRP A 76 9.45 8.24 8.85
C TRP A 76 9.31 7.02 9.76
N GLY A 77 8.63 5.98 9.28
CA GLY A 77 8.47 4.67 9.92
C GLY A 77 8.14 4.77 11.43
N PRO A 78 9.00 4.25 12.32
CA PRO A 78 8.73 4.22 13.76
C PRO A 78 8.77 5.60 14.43
N HIS A 79 9.26 6.64 13.76
CA HIS A 79 9.30 8.01 14.29
C HIS A 79 7.98 8.76 14.09
N ILE A 80 7.08 8.24 13.25
CA ILE A 80 5.74 8.79 13.07
C ILE A 80 4.89 8.44 14.29
N ARG A 81 4.16 9.42 14.81
CA ARG A 81 3.23 9.19 15.94
C ARG A 81 2.20 8.10 15.62
N LYS A 82 1.70 7.42 16.65
CA LYS A 82 0.62 6.44 16.50
C LYS A 82 -0.66 7.09 15.96
N TRP A 83 -1.37 6.33 15.13
CA TRP A 83 -2.69 6.70 14.62
C TRP A 83 -3.65 7.04 15.78
N MET A 84 -4.42 8.14 15.63
CA MET A 84 -5.30 8.74 16.65
C MET A 84 -4.63 9.36 17.90
N SER A 85 -3.30 9.33 18.04
CA SER A 85 -2.61 10.02 19.15
C SER A 85 -2.37 11.49 18.83
N ALA A 86 -3.11 12.42 19.42
CA ALA A 86 -2.98 13.86 19.18
C ALA A 86 -1.93 14.59 20.04
N SER A 87 -1.06 13.86 20.75
CA SER A 87 -0.08 14.43 21.68
C SER A 87 1.10 15.14 21.02
N THR A 88 1.37 14.84 19.75
CA THR A 88 2.48 15.38 18.96
C THR A 88 2.02 15.59 17.52
N GLU A 89 2.74 16.45 16.79
CA GLU A 89 2.53 16.61 15.35
C GLU A 89 2.85 15.30 14.62
N ALA A 90 2.11 15.01 13.55
CA ALA A 90 2.36 13.81 12.75
C ALA A 90 3.67 13.90 11.97
N ASP A 91 4.03 15.11 11.53
CA ASP A 91 5.15 15.43 10.65
C ASP A 91 5.24 14.46 9.46
N LEU A 92 4.21 14.50 8.62
CA LEU A 92 4.13 13.70 7.41
C LEU A 92 4.51 14.56 6.22
N GLY A 93 5.44 14.08 5.39
CA GLY A 93 5.75 14.73 4.12
C GLY A 93 4.97 14.14 2.94
N GLN A 94 5.02 14.85 1.82
CA GLN A 94 4.34 14.50 0.59
C GLN A 94 5.29 14.73 -0.59
N CYS A 95 5.22 13.86 -1.59
CA CYS A 95 5.97 14.00 -2.83
C CYS A 95 5.02 14.20 -4.00
N PHE A 96 5.32 15.20 -4.84
CA PHE A 96 4.58 15.50 -6.06
C PHE A 96 5.55 15.44 -7.24
N ILE A 97 5.19 14.67 -8.26
CA ILE A 97 5.99 14.51 -9.48
C ILE A 97 5.14 14.94 -10.67
N ALA A 98 5.62 15.93 -11.41
CA ALA A 98 5.04 16.36 -12.67
C ALA A 98 6.02 16.07 -13.80
N ILE A 99 5.55 15.40 -14.85
CA ILE A 99 6.35 15.01 -16.01
C ILE A 99 5.61 15.55 -17.23
N ASP A 100 6.28 16.38 -18.02
CA ASP A 100 5.76 16.80 -19.33
C ASP A 100 6.02 15.68 -20.35
N PRO A 101 5.00 14.97 -20.83
CA PRO A 101 5.20 13.90 -21.81
C PRO A 101 5.70 14.42 -23.16
N GLN A 102 5.46 15.70 -23.49
CA GLN A 102 5.87 16.28 -24.77
C GLN A 102 7.38 16.51 -24.84
N ALA A 103 8.05 16.61 -23.70
CA ALA A 103 9.50 16.75 -23.61
C ALA A 103 10.28 15.48 -24.01
N PHE A 104 9.61 14.35 -24.19
CA PHE A 104 10.27 13.06 -24.48
C PHE A 104 10.04 12.59 -25.91
N ALA A 105 8.81 12.20 -26.26
CA ALA A 105 8.51 11.61 -27.57
C ALA A 105 7.12 12.04 -28.08
N PRO A 106 6.99 12.43 -29.36
CA PRO A 106 5.74 12.95 -29.93
C PRO A 106 4.65 11.87 -29.96
N GLY A 107 3.37 12.23 -29.91
CA GLY A 107 2.27 11.26 -29.99
C GLY A 107 2.01 10.45 -28.71
N PHE A 108 2.21 11.08 -27.54
CA PHE A 108 2.01 10.43 -26.25
C PHE A 108 0.56 9.92 -26.05
N HIS A 109 -0.44 10.73 -26.41
CA HIS A 109 -1.84 10.39 -26.20
C HIS A 109 -2.26 9.16 -27.01
N GLU A 110 -1.83 9.07 -28.28
CA GLU A 110 -2.11 7.95 -29.16
C GLU A 110 -1.48 6.66 -28.62
N ARG A 111 -0.20 6.70 -28.23
CA ARG A 111 0.47 5.53 -27.65
C ARG A 111 -0.15 5.08 -26.33
N MET A 112 -0.52 6.03 -25.47
CA MET A 112 -1.19 5.72 -24.21
C MET A 112 -2.55 5.09 -24.43
N GLN A 113 -3.31 5.61 -25.41
CA GLN A 113 -4.62 5.06 -25.77
C GLN A 113 -4.49 3.64 -26.34
N ASP A 114 -3.50 3.41 -27.20
CA ASP A 114 -3.22 2.08 -27.75
C ASP A 114 -2.83 1.08 -26.66
N PHE A 115 -1.97 1.47 -25.72
CA PHE A 115 -1.63 0.65 -24.55
C PHE A 115 -2.86 0.31 -23.71
N ILE A 116 -3.70 1.29 -23.39
CA ILE A 116 -4.94 1.08 -22.62
C ILE A 116 -5.88 0.11 -23.35
N ASN A 117 -6.08 0.30 -24.66
CA ASN A 117 -6.91 -0.57 -25.48
C ASN A 117 -6.37 -1.99 -25.49
N THR A 118 -5.06 -2.14 -25.68
CA THR A 118 -4.36 -3.43 -25.65
C THR A 118 -4.62 -4.15 -24.32
N MET A 119 -4.41 -3.48 -23.19
CA MET A 119 -4.60 -4.07 -21.86
C MET A 119 -6.06 -4.49 -21.60
N ARG A 120 -7.04 -3.71 -22.08
CA ARG A 120 -8.47 -4.00 -21.89
C ARG A 120 -8.98 -5.12 -22.80
N ASN A 121 -8.36 -5.30 -23.96
CA ASN A 121 -8.75 -6.30 -24.95
C ASN A 121 -7.98 -7.61 -24.81
N LEU A 122 -7.11 -7.74 -23.79
CA LEU A 122 -6.51 -9.03 -23.47
C LEU A 122 -7.60 -10.06 -23.18
N PRO A 123 -7.45 -11.32 -23.64
CA PRO A 123 -8.42 -12.37 -23.35
C PRO A 123 -8.64 -12.48 -21.83
N PRO A 124 -9.90 -12.43 -21.35
CA PRO A 124 -10.16 -12.60 -19.93
C PRO A 124 -9.76 -14.02 -19.51
N VAL A 125 -9.16 -14.13 -18.33
CA VAL A 125 -8.99 -15.44 -17.70
C VAL A 125 -10.36 -15.95 -17.25
N SER A 126 -10.75 -17.13 -17.73
CA SER A 126 -11.90 -17.85 -17.16
C SER A 126 -11.49 -18.38 -15.80
N VAL A 127 -11.99 -17.73 -14.75
CA VAL A 127 -11.86 -18.22 -13.37
C VAL A 127 -12.87 -19.35 -13.22
N VAL A 128 -12.38 -20.59 -13.12
CA VAL A 128 -13.18 -21.76 -12.73
C VAL A 128 -13.42 -21.71 -11.22
#